data_AF-A0A8I3AAS9-F1
#
_entry.id   AF-A0A8I3AAS9-F1
#
_cell.length_a   1.000
_cell.length_b   1.000
_cell.length_c   1.000
_cell.angle_alpha   90.00
_cell.angle_beta   90.00
_cell.angle_gamma   90.00
#
_symmetry.space_group_name_H-M   'P 1'
#
loop_
_entity.id
_entity.type
_entity.pdbx_description
1 polymer ?
#
loop_
_entity_poly.entity_id
_entity_poly.type
_entity_poly.pdbx_seq_one_letter_code
_entity_poly.pdbx_strand_id
1 'polypeptide(L)'
;MQALRRPAQRTAIALVARTPSSATAFRRRHFVSDVAPPARPWFIDSEPINHREPPPHLPKSHELPPDLPAPVKELFHTLSQSPFLELPTLEVKEPSLIPPGPPLPKTIPKGRRGRGRTYSGEGIQDDQGGIWNWVVTAQVKEGTENRGSIEAVVRLVRRTLLKMHPPVPLPRSAKRRGYYGWAMVDAGNFAVHILSQEARQKYFLNQSQW
;
A
#
# COMPACT_ATOMS: atom_id res chain seq x y z
N MET A 1 31.00 59.69 15.45
CA MET A 1 29.64 60.05 14.99
C MET A 1 28.66 59.17 15.77
N GLN A 2 28.11 59.66 16.91
CA GLN A 2 26.72 60.16 17.04
C GLN A 2 25.69 59.14 16.48
N ALA A 3 25.06 58.32 17.35
CA ALA A 3 23.76 58.54 18.04
C ALA A 3 22.57 58.46 17.05
N LEU A 4 21.47 57.72 17.26
CA LEU A 4 20.40 57.91 18.24
C LEU A 4 19.37 56.75 18.09
N ARG A 5 18.97 56.09 19.18
CA ARG A 5 17.65 56.16 19.87
C ARG A 5 16.39 55.66 19.12
N ARG A 6 15.74 54.66 19.75
CA ARG A 6 14.31 54.27 19.62
C ARG A 6 13.37 55.45 19.97
N PRO A 7 12.06 55.42 19.63
CA PRO A 7 11.08 54.80 20.56
C PRO A 7 9.83 54.17 19.91
N ALA A 8 9.08 53.49 20.78
CA ALA A 8 7.79 52.83 20.59
C ALA A 8 6.61 53.79 20.37
N GLN A 9 5.51 53.26 19.82
CA GLN A 9 4.18 53.85 19.95
C GLN A 9 3.15 52.83 20.44
N ARG A 10 2.42 53.27 21.48
CA ARG A 10 1.23 52.68 22.10
C ARG A 10 0.00 53.06 21.28
N THR A 11 -1.03 52.23 21.33
CA THR A 11 -2.40 52.75 21.43
C THR A 11 -3.30 51.78 22.19
N ALA A 12 -3.94 52.31 23.24
CA ALA A 12 -5.00 51.67 24.01
C ALA A 12 -6.35 52.18 23.51
N ILE A 13 -7.40 51.36 23.63
CA ILE A 13 -8.79 51.82 23.49
C ILE A 13 -9.62 51.27 24.67
N ALA A 14 -10.38 52.20 25.25
CA ALA A 14 -11.29 52.17 26.41
C ALA A 14 -12.66 51.52 26.04
N LEU A 15 -13.40 50.77 26.89
CA LEU A 15 -14.14 51.06 28.15
C LEU A 15 -15.67 51.20 27.89
N VAL A 16 -16.48 50.84 28.91
CA VAL A 16 -17.92 51.12 29.16
C VAL A 16 -18.92 50.10 28.55
N ALA A 17 -20.02 49.64 29.17
CA ALA A 17 -20.52 49.45 30.55
C ALA A 17 -21.92 48.77 30.50
N ARG A 18 -22.48 48.41 31.68
CA ARG A 18 -23.93 48.28 32.07
C ARG A 18 -24.67 47.00 31.67
N THR A 19 -25.55 46.37 32.46
CA THR A 19 -26.26 46.64 33.75
C THR A 19 -26.70 45.29 34.38
N PRO A 20 -27.06 45.22 35.68
CA PRO A 20 -27.82 44.11 36.25
C PRO A 20 -29.34 44.36 36.18
N SER A 21 -30.15 43.32 35.98
CA SER A 21 -31.59 43.38 36.23
C SER A 21 -32.10 42.05 36.80
N SER A 22 -32.98 42.18 37.77
CA SER A 22 -33.47 41.16 38.69
C SER A 22 -34.93 40.79 38.38
N ALA A 23 -35.34 39.61 38.87
CA ALA A 23 -36.71 39.08 38.96
C ALA A 23 -37.36 38.70 37.61
N THR A 24 -38.11 37.61 37.46
CA THR A 24 -39.10 37.00 38.37
C THR A 24 -39.22 35.50 38.10
N ALA A 25 -39.48 34.75 39.17
CA ALA A 25 -39.83 33.34 39.14
C ALA A 25 -41.12 33.07 38.35
N PHE A 26 -41.05 32.17 37.38
CA PHE A 26 -42.21 31.42 36.92
C PHE A 26 -42.01 29.95 37.25
N ARG A 27 -42.73 29.49 38.28
CA ARG A 27 -42.95 28.07 38.56
C ARG A 27 -43.73 27.47 37.38
N ARG A 28 -43.05 26.69 36.53
CA ARG A 28 -43.71 25.65 35.74
C ARG A 28 -43.44 24.31 36.39
N ARG A 29 -44.50 23.74 36.98
CA ARG A 29 -44.57 22.32 37.32
C ARG A 29 -44.53 21.54 36.00
N HIS A 30 -43.36 21.02 35.64
CA HIS A 30 -43.30 19.91 34.71
C HIS A 30 -43.30 18.64 35.56
N PHE A 31 -44.32 17.81 35.33
CA PHE A 31 -44.30 16.41 35.74
C PHE A 31 -43.01 15.79 35.19
N VAL A 32 -42.05 15.55 36.07
CA VAL A 32 -40.87 14.76 35.75
C VAL A 32 -41.34 13.32 35.82
N SER A 33 -41.72 12.76 34.68
CA SER A 33 -41.68 11.30 34.54
C SER A 33 -40.22 10.93 34.75
N ASP A 34 -39.96 10.25 35.86
CA ASP A 34 -38.65 9.75 36.26
C ASP A 34 -38.23 8.64 35.28
N VAL A 35 -37.71 9.05 34.13
CA VAL A 35 -36.97 8.20 33.23
C VAL A 35 -35.55 8.70 33.32
N ALA A 36 -34.75 8.01 34.13
CA ALA A 36 -33.33 8.26 34.23
C ALA A 36 -32.75 8.37 32.80
N PRO A 37 -32.13 9.50 32.43
CA PRO A 37 -31.48 9.58 31.13
C PRO A 37 -30.41 8.48 31.09
N PRO A 38 -30.24 7.77 29.96
CA PRO A 38 -29.10 6.89 29.85
C PRO A 38 -27.85 7.73 30.16
N ALA A 39 -27.03 7.27 31.11
CA ALA A 39 -25.82 7.97 31.58
C ALA A 39 -24.77 8.18 30.47
N ARG A 40 -25.11 7.83 29.23
CA ARG A 40 -24.26 7.88 28.06
C ARG A 40 -25.07 8.43 26.89
N PRO A 41 -24.68 9.57 26.30
CA PRO A 41 -25.35 10.11 25.14
C PRO A 41 -25.18 9.19 23.92
N TRP A 42 -26.17 9.20 23.04
CA TRP A 42 -26.33 8.31 21.88
C TRP A 42 -25.17 8.31 20.86
N PHE A 43 -24.24 9.26 20.96
CA PHE A 43 -23.07 9.38 20.09
C PHE A 43 -21.79 8.77 20.69
N ILE A 44 -21.86 8.15 21.88
CA ILE A 44 -20.71 7.45 22.47
C ILE A 44 -20.93 5.95 22.34
N ASP A 45 -20.39 5.37 21.27
CA ASP A 45 -20.36 3.92 21.09
C ASP A 45 -19.54 3.24 22.21
N SER A 46 -20.01 2.07 22.64
CA SER A 46 -19.40 1.28 23.73
C SER A 46 -18.30 0.34 23.23
N GLU A 47 -18.17 0.19 21.93
CA GLU A 47 -17.16 -0.63 21.26
C GLU A 47 -15.84 0.15 21.19
N PRO A 48 -14.68 -0.44 21.51
CA PRO A 48 -13.41 0.16 21.13
C PRO A 48 -13.40 0.24 19.60
N ILE A 49 -13.54 1.44 19.05
CA ILE A 49 -13.45 1.71 17.61
C ILE A 49 -12.03 1.33 17.18
N ASN A 50 -11.86 0.08 16.79
CA ASN A 50 -10.65 -0.41 16.17
C ASN A 50 -10.61 0.19 14.75
N HIS A 51 -9.56 0.97 14.49
CA HIS A 51 -9.18 1.54 13.19
C HIS A 51 -10.07 2.69 12.66
N ARG A 52 -9.89 3.90 13.22
CA ARG A 52 -10.04 5.10 12.39
C ARG A 52 -8.97 5.03 11.30
N GLU A 53 -9.38 4.82 10.06
CA GLU A 53 -8.49 5.01 8.92
C GLU A 53 -7.92 6.44 8.97
N PRO A 54 -6.59 6.61 8.83
CA PRO A 54 -6.01 7.94 8.83
C PRO A 54 -6.61 8.77 7.69
N PRO A 55 -6.84 10.08 7.91
CA PRO A 55 -7.39 10.95 6.88
C PRO A 55 -6.56 10.86 5.58
N PRO A 56 -7.21 10.88 4.39
CA PRO A 56 -6.61 10.49 3.11
C PRO A 56 -5.44 11.37 2.65
N HIS A 57 -5.17 12.46 3.36
CA HIS A 57 -4.10 13.42 3.09
C HIS A 57 -2.82 13.14 3.88
N LEU A 58 -2.85 12.24 4.87
CA LEU A 58 -1.63 11.84 5.55
C LEU A 58 -0.91 10.76 4.74
N PRO A 59 0.41 10.90 4.49
CA PRO A 59 1.18 9.83 3.89
C PRO A 59 1.05 8.60 4.77
N LYS A 60 0.48 7.52 4.24
CA LYS A 60 0.48 6.22 4.91
C LYS A 60 1.94 5.88 5.17
N SER A 61 2.36 5.88 6.43
CA SER A 61 3.66 5.37 6.83
C SER A 61 3.71 3.92 6.37
N HIS A 62 4.54 3.65 5.37
CA HIS A 62 4.68 2.31 4.81
C HIS A 62 5.48 1.47 5.80
N GLU A 63 4.81 0.98 6.84
CA GLU A 63 5.39 0.07 7.80
C GLU A 63 5.65 -1.25 7.08
N LEU A 64 6.94 -1.59 6.95
CA LEU A 64 7.36 -2.86 6.38
C LEU A 64 7.04 -3.97 7.37
N PRO A 65 6.54 -5.13 6.91
CA PRO A 65 6.38 -6.30 7.77
C PRO A 65 7.73 -6.65 8.46
N PRO A 66 7.70 -7.02 9.76
CA PRO A 66 8.93 -7.22 10.52
C PRO A 66 9.80 -8.37 9.97
N ASP A 67 9.15 -9.41 9.43
CA ASP A 67 9.78 -10.65 8.94
C ASP A 67 10.30 -10.58 7.48
N LEU A 68 10.53 -9.36 6.97
CA LEU A 68 11.05 -9.21 5.62
C LEU A 68 12.50 -9.74 5.50
N PRO A 69 12.83 -10.49 4.43
CA PRO A 69 14.19 -10.91 4.16
C PRO A 69 15.08 -9.71 3.83
N ALA A 70 16.34 -9.76 4.27
CA ALA A 70 17.32 -8.67 4.10
C ALA A 70 17.43 -8.12 2.65
N PRO A 71 17.46 -8.97 1.60
CA PRO A 71 17.41 -8.52 0.20
C PRO A 71 16.26 -7.55 -0.11
N VAL A 72 15.07 -7.82 0.44
CA VAL A 72 13.86 -7.06 0.16
C VAL A 72 13.87 -5.74 0.92
N LYS A 73 14.41 -5.72 2.15
CA LYS A 73 14.59 -4.50 2.95
C LYS A 73 15.52 -3.50 2.24
N GLU A 74 16.67 -3.97 1.77
CA GLU A 74 17.63 -3.14 1.04
C GLU A 74 17.08 -2.67 -0.31
N LEU A 75 16.37 -3.55 -1.02
CA LEU A 75 15.69 -3.21 -2.25
C LEU A 75 14.65 -2.11 -2.03
N PHE A 76 13.79 -2.26 -1.02
CA PHE A 76 12.76 -1.27 -0.70
C PHE A 76 13.37 0.09 -0.36
N HIS A 77 14.40 0.12 0.48
CA HIS A 77 15.13 1.35 0.79
C HIS A 77 15.69 2.00 -0.48
N THR A 78 16.33 1.22 -1.36
CA THR A 78 16.87 1.74 -2.62
C THR A 78 15.79 2.27 -3.55
N LEU A 79 14.66 1.56 -3.68
CA LEU A 79 13.55 1.95 -4.54
C LEU A 79 12.83 3.19 -4.00
N SER A 80 12.72 3.35 -2.68
CA SER A 80 12.10 4.53 -2.06
C SER A 80 12.84 5.83 -2.36
N GLN A 81 14.14 5.75 -2.70
CA GLN A 81 14.97 6.88 -3.09
C GLN A 81 14.94 7.16 -4.61
N SER A 82 14.28 6.31 -5.40
CA SER A 82 14.27 6.40 -6.85
C SER A 82 13.33 7.50 -7.34
N PRO A 83 13.78 8.41 -8.23
CA PRO A 83 12.92 9.47 -8.79
C PRO A 83 11.89 8.94 -9.82
N PHE A 84 12.01 7.67 -10.22
CA PHE A 84 11.14 7.06 -11.24
C PHE A 84 9.86 6.46 -10.65
N LEU A 85 9.77 6.34 -9.33
CA LEU A 85 8.70 5.66 -8.63
C LEU A 85 7.84 6.61 -7.82
N GLU A 86 6.57 6.26 -7.68
CA GLU A 86 5.67 6.90 -6.73
C GLU A 86 5.78 6.18 -5.38
N LEU A 87 6.38 6.82 -4.38
CA LEU A 87 6.53 6.22 -3.04
C LEU A 87 5.25 5.61 -2.45
N PRO A 88 4.05 6.22 -2.53
CA PRO A 88 2.84 5.62 -1.95
C PRO A 88 2.36 4.36 -2.66
N THR A 89 2.98 4.01 -3.78
CA THR A 89 2.64 2.82 -4.59
C THR A 89 3.61 1.67 -4.40
N LEU A 90 4.71 1.92 -3.68
CA LEU A 90 5.74 0.91 -3.44
C LEU A 90 5.31 0.04 -2.27
N GLU A 91 4.74 -1.13 -2.58
CA GLU A 91 4.18 -2.04 -1.60
C GLU A 91 5.02 -3.32 -1.51
N VAL A 92 5.20 -3.83 -0.30
CA VAL A 92 5.73 -5.18 -0.06
C VAL A 92 4.67 -5.99 0.66
N LYS A 93 4.29 -7.13 0.07
CA LYS A 93 3.28 -8.02 0.62
C LYS A 93 3.66 -9.47 0.43
N GLU A 94 3.07 -10.33 1.24
CA GLU A 94 3.03 -11.76 0.96
C GLU A 94 2.13 -12.01 -0.27
N PRO A 95 2.41 -13.05 -1.07
CA PRO A 95 1.57 -13.44 -2.18
C PRO A 95 0.15 -13.74 -1.70
N SER A 96 -0.84 -13.15 -2.36
CA SER A 96 -2.24 -13.46 -2.12
C SER A 96 -2.52 -14.90 -2.55
N LEU A 97 -3.09 -15.70 -1.64
CA LEU A 97 -3.60 -17.03 -1.99
C LEU A 97 -4.78 -16.87 -2.95
N ILE A 98 -4.60 -17.38 -4.18
CA ILE A 98 -5.69 -17.43 -5.16
C ILE A 98 -6.59 -18.60 -4.75
N PRO A 99 -7.90 -18.38 -4.54
CA PRO A 99 -8.79 -19.48 -4.21
C PRO A 99 -8.76 -20.53 -5.33
N PRO A 100 -8.84 -21.82 -5.00
CA PRO A 100 -8.88 -22.86 -6.03
C PRO A 100 -10.09 -22.60 -6.94
N GLY A 101 -9.84 -22.62 -8.25
CA GLY A 101 -10.89 -22.46 -9.25
C GLY A 101 -11.89 -23.63 -9.22
N PRO A 102 -13.00 -23.51 -9.96
CA PRO A 102 -13.94 -24.61 -10.11
C PRO A 102 -13.22 -25.85 -10.66
N PRO A 103 -13.61 -27.06 -10.22
CA PRO A 103 -12.93 -28.28 -10.63
C PRO A 103 -12.96 -28.41 -12.15
N LEU A 104 -11.77 -28.56 -12.73
CA LEU A 104 -11.64 -28.78 -14.17
C LEU A 104 -12.39 -30.07 -14.55
N PRO A 105 -13.02 -30.11 -15.75
CA PRO A 105 -13.65 -31.34 -16.22
C PRO A 105 -12.60 -32.45 -16.28
N LYS A 106 -12.93 -33.60 -15.68
CA LYS A 106 -12.07 -34.78 -15.66
C LYS A 106 -11.84 -35.25 -17.09
N THR A 107 -10.73 -34.85 -17.68
CA THR A 107 -10.29 -35.29 -19.00
C THR A 107 -9.18 -36.31 -18.84
N ILE A 108 -9.21 -37.36 -19.67
CA ILE A 108 -8.10 -38.31 -19.72
C ILE A 108 -6.86 -37.53 -20.18
N PRO A 109 -5.74 -37.56 -19.44
CA PRO A 109 -4.55 -36.81 -19.83
C PRO A 109 -4.13 -37.24 -21.24
N LYS A 110 -4.06 -36.27 -22.16
CA LYS A 110 -3.55 -36.48 -23.53
C LYS A 110 -2.04 -36.66 -23.44
N GLY A 111 -1.63 -37.86 -23.06
CA GLY A 111 -0.23 -38.23 -22.95
C GLY A 111 0.53 -38.17 -24.26
N ARG A 112 1.86 -38.08 -24.18
CA ARG A 112 2.74 -38.22 -25.35
C ARG A 112 2.87 -39.69 -25.71
N ARG A 113 2.60 -40.05 -26.97
CA ARG A 113 2.77 -41.42 -27.47
C ARG A 113 4.25 -41.72 -27.66
N GLY A 114 4.78 -42.69 -26.93
CA GLY A 114 6.11 -43.28 -27.14
C GLY A 114 6.00 -44.63 -27.86
N ARG A 115 7.14 -45.20 -28.31
CA ARG A 115 7.18 -46.57 -28.84
C ARG A 115 6.76 -47.54 -27.74
N GLY A 116 5.58 -48.16 -27.90
CA GLY A 116 5.07 -49.20 -26.99
C GLY A 116 4.35 -48.72 -25.72
N ARG A 117 4.27 -47.40 -25.45
CA ARG A 117 3.57 -46.87 -24.25
C ARG A 117 3.08 -45.44 -24.47
N THR A 118 1.96 -45.08 -23.86
CA THR A 118 1.49 -43.68 -23.80
C THR A 118 1.88 -43.11 -22.45
N TYR A 119 2.74 -42.08 -22.44
CA TYR A 119 3.14 -41.39 -21.22
C TYR A 119 2.14 -40.27 -20.94
N SER A 120 1.28 -40.42 -19.94
CA SER A 120 0.23 -39.45 -19.56
C SER A 120 0.76 -38.10 -19.06
N GLY A 121 2.08 -37.97 -18.83
CA GLY A 121 2.68 -36.83 -18.15
C GLY A 121 2.74 -37.03 -16.64
N GLU A 122 3.65 -36.32 -15.98
CA GLU A 122 3.64 -36.09 -14.54
C GLU A 122 2.75 -34.87 -14.27
N GLY A 123 1.78 -35.00 -13.37
CA GLY A 123 1.03 -33.85 -12.86
C GLY A 123 1.89 -33.10 -11.86
N ILE A 124 1.90 -31.77 -11.94
CA ILE A 124 2.40 -30.94 -10.84
C ILE A 124 1.44 -31.13 -9.68
N GLN A 125 2.00 -31.46 -8.51
CA GLN A 125 1.23 -31.50 -7.27
C GLN A 125 0.80 -30.06 -6.97
N ASP A 126 -0.50 -29.81 -6.85
CA ASP A 126 -1.06 -28.52 -6.46
C ASP A 126 -0.73 -28.25 -5.00
N ASP A 127 0.54 -27.94 -4.72
CA ASP A 127 0.89 -27.27 -3.47
C ASP A 127 0.22 -25.90 -3.54
N GLN A 128 -0.71 -25.64 -2.62
CA GLN A 128 -1.52 -24.42 -2.53
C GLN A 128 -0.67 -23.16 -2.17
N GLY A 129 0.64 -23.19 -2.43
CA GLY A 129 1.61 -22.15 -2.15
C GLY A 129 2.12 -21.48 -3.42
N GLY A 130 2.28 -20.16 -3.36
CA GLY A 130 2.91 -19.40 -4.42
C GLY A 130 4.39 -19.78 -4.59
N ILE A 131 4.93 -19.61 -5.81
CA ILE A 131 6.35 -19.84 -6.13
C ILE A 131 7.26 -18.91 -5.31
N TRP A 132 6.74 -17.72 -4.96
CA TRP A 132 7.46 -16.69 -4.22
C TRP A 132 6.90 -16.58 -2.81
N ASN A 133 7.73 -16.25 -1.82
CA ASN A 133 7.29 -15.96 -0.45
C ASN A 133 6.94 -14.48 -0.26
N TRP A 134 7.49 -13.60 -1.11
CA TRP A 134 7.28 -12.15 -1.04
C TRP A 134 7.10 -11.55 -2.42
N VAL A 135 6.26 -10.53 -2.50
CA VAL A 135 5.97 -9.78 -3.72
C VAL A 135 6.18 -8.30 -3.44
N VAL A 136 7.11 -7.68 -4.17
CA VAL A 136 7.34 -6.24 -4.17
C VAL A 136 6.63 -5.66 -5.38
N THR A 137 5.74 -4.70 -5.18
CA THR A 137 5.01 -4.00 -6.25
C THR A 137 5.48 -2.55 -6.27
N ALA A 138 5.94 -2.08 -7.42
CA ALA A 138 6.41 -0.72 -7.61
C ALA A 138 5.71 -0.10 -8.83
N GLN A 139 5.02 1.02 -8.64
CA GLN A 139 4.43 1.76 -9.75
C GLN A 139 5.39 2.86 -10.21
N VAL A 140 5.65 2.90 -11.52
CA VAL A 140 6.35 4.03 -12.12
C VAL A 140 5.43 5.24 -12.20
N LYS A 141 6.02 6.43 -12.14
CA LYS A 141 5.29 7.68 -12.29
C LYS A 141 4.55 7.74 -13.63
N GLU A 142 3.30 8.20 -13.58
CA GLU A 142 2.44 8.38 -14.76
C GLU A 142 3.11 9.24 -15.86
N GLY A 143 2.99 8.80 -17.11
CA GLY A 143 3.54 9.46 -18.29
C GLY A 143 5.04 9.21 -18.53
N THR A 144 5.68 8.40 -17.69
CA THR A 144 7.11 8.05 -17.83
C THR A 144 7.35 6.60 -18.24
N GLU A 145 6.30 5.78 -18.28
CA GLU A 145 6.35 4.37 -18.65
C GLU A 145 6.93 4.14 -20.06
N ASN A 146 6.54 4.95 -21.04
CA ASN A 146 7.05 4.87 -22.42
C ASN A 146 8.43 5.50 -22.62
N ARG A 147 8.95 6.21 -21.60
CA ARG A 147 10.23 6.92 -21.65
C ARG A 147 11.39 6.11 -21.07
N GLY A 148 11.16 4.83 -20.77
CA GLY A 148 12.19 3.93 -20.27
C GLY A 148 12.29 3.88 -18.73
N SER A 149 11.35 4.47 -17.99
CA SER A 149 11.35 4.43 -16.52
C SER A 149 11.27 3.00 -15.99
N ILE A 150 10.47 2.14 -16.63
CA ILE A 150 10.34 0.73 -16.26
C ILE A 150 11.71 0.05 -16.37
N GLU A 151 12.40 0.21 -17.50
CA GLU A 151 13.72 -0.36 -17.72
C GLU A 151 14.78 0.25 -16.80
N ALA A 152 14.65 1.53 -16.44
CA ALA A 152 15.55 2.18 -15.47
C ALA A 152 15.40 1.54 -14.09
N VAL A 153 14.17 1.33 -13.63
CA VAL A 153 13.87 0.64 -12.36
C VAL A 153 14.31 -0.82 -12.42
N VAL A 154 14.05 -1.55 -13.51
CA VAL A 154 14.55 -2.94 -13.67
C VAL A 154 16.07 -2.98 -13.54
N ARG A 155 16.80 -2.06 -14.18
CA ARG A 155 18.26 -1.99 -14.06
C ARG A 155 18.69 -1.65 -12.63
N LEU A 156 17.97 -0.76 -11.96
CA LEU A 156 18.23 -0.41 -10.56
C LEU A 156 18.08 -1.64 -9.66
N VAL A 157 16.93 -2.32 -9.73
CA VAL A 157 16.65 -3.55 -8.97
C VAL A 157 17.75 -4.59 -9.17
N ARG A 158 18.05 -4.93 -10.43
CA ARG A 158 19.08 -5.94 -10.74
C ARG A 158 20.46 -5.53 -10.23
N ARG A 159 20.80 -4.25 -10.35
CA ARG A 159 22.08 -3.73 -9.85
C ARG A 159 22.16 -3.84 -8.33
N THR A 160 21.10 -3.50 -7.60
CA THR A 160 21.05 -3.62 -6.14
C THR A 160 21.23 -5.07 -5.71
N LEU A 161 20.44 -5.98 -6.29
CA LEU A 161 20.46 -7.41 -5.94
C LEU A 161 21.79 -8.10 -6.25
N LEU A 162 22.49 -7.68 -7.31
CA LEU A 162 23.82 -8.20 -7.66
C LEU A 162 24.95 -7.59 -6.82
N LYS A 163 24.73 -6.41 -6.21
CA LYS A 163 25.73 -5.75 -5.35
C LYS A 163 25.73 -6.26 -3.91
N MET A 164 24.66 -6.93 -3.49
CA MET A 164 24.52 -7.50 -2.16
C MET A 164 25.55 -8.59 -1.86
N HIS A 165 25.71 -8.89 -0.57
CA HIS A 165 26.59 -9.95 -0.08
C HIS A 165 25.80 -10.91 0.84
N PRO A 166 25.48 -12.14 0.39
CA PRO A 166 25.80 -12.74 -0.92
C PRO A 166 24.96 -12.14 -2.07
N PRO A 167 25.46 -12.18 -3.32
CA PRO A 167 24.71 -11.70 -4.48
C PRO A 167 23.53 -12.62 -4.76
N VAL A 168 22.37 -12.05 -5.05
CA VAL A 168 21.19 -12.85 -5.42
C VAL A 168 21.36 -13.36 -6.85
N PRO A 169 21.26 -14.68 -7.10
CA PRO A 169 21.35 -15.22 -8.45
C PRO A 169 20.13 -14.77 -9.25
N LEU A 170 20.36 -14.01 -10.32
CA LEU A 170 19.30 -13.55 -11.20
C LEU A 170 19.43 -14.19 -12.58
N PRO A 171 18.32 -14.63 -13.20
CA PRO A 171 18.35 -15.16 -14.56
C PRO A 171 18.85 -14.10 -15.54
N ARG A 172 19.58 -14.51 -16.57
CA ARG A 172 20.10 -13.58 -17.60
C ARG A 172 18.94 -12.78 -18.20
N SER A 173 19.12 -11.47 -18.34
CA SER A 173 18.06 -10.58 -18.84
C SER A 173 17.60 -11.02 -20.23
N ALA A 174 16.38 -11.56 -20.33
CA ALA A 174 15.70 -11.63 -21.61
C ALA A 174 15.43 -10.19 -22.06
N LYS A 175 15.86 -9.80 -23.26
CA LYS A 175 15.63 -8.46 -23.85
C LYS A 175 14.16 -8.21 -24.21
N ARG A 176 13.20 -8.85 -23.55
CA ARG A 176 11.79 -8.57 -23.78
C ARG A 176 11.54 -7.14 -23.30
N ARG A 177 11.44 -6.20 -24.25
CA ARG A 177 10.89 -4.87 -23.98
C ARG A 177 9.55 -5.08 -23.29
N GLY A 178 9.28 -4.37 -22.20
CA GLY A 178 8.02 -4.47 -21.48
C GLY A 178 6.90 -3.95 -22.38
N TYR A 179 6.35 -4.81 -23.25
CA TYR A 179 5.45 -4.41 -24.34
C TYR A 179 4.08 -3.89 -23.89
N TYR A 180 3.83 -3.80 -22.57
CA TYR A 180 2.51 -3.45 -22.00
C TYR A 180 2.64 -2.69 -20.67
N GLY A 181 3.70 -1.90 -20.50
CA GLY A 181 3.87 -1.11 -19.27
C GLY A 181 4.12 -1.96 -18.01
N TRP A 182 4.60 -3.20 -18.16
CA TRP A 182 4.91 -4.08 -17.04
C TRP A 182 6.25 -4.79 -17.26
N ALA A 183 7.02 -4.90 -16.19
CA ALA A 183 8.17 -5.80 -16.07
C ALA A 183 8.14 -6.54 -14.73
N MET A 184 8.70 -7.75 -14.73
CA MET A 184 8.87 -8.55 -13.51
C MET A 184 10.33 -8.98 -13.41
N VAL A 185 10.90 -8.89 -12.21
CA VAL A 185 12.21 -9.46 -11.88
C VAL A 185 11.99 -10.62 -10.91
N ASP A 186 12.41 -11.81 -11.33
CA ASP A 186 12.38 -13.02 -10.51
C ASP A 186 13.73 -13.17 -9.77
N ALA A 187 13.65 -13.25 -8.45
CA ALA A 187 14.78 -13.40 -7.55
C ALA A 187 14.74 -14.75 -6.77
N GLY A 188 13.97 -15.72 -7.27
CA GLY A 188 13.80 -17.04 -6.65
C GLY A 188 12.80 -16.99 -5.50
N ASN A 189 13.20 -16.42 -4.36
CA ASN A 189 12.35 -16.40 -3.15
C ASN A 189 11.32 -15.25 -3.15
N PHE A 190 11.51 -14.24 -3.99
CA PHE A 190 10.61 -13.11 -4.11
C PHE A 190 10.54 -12.61 -5.54
N ALA A 191 9.44 -11.94 -5.88
CA ALA A 191 9.24 -11.29 -7.17
C ALA A 191 9.10 -9.77 -7.02
N VAL A 192 9.61 -9.05 -8.00
CA VAL A 192 9.47 -7.58 -8.08
C VAL A 192 8.67 -7.24 -9.33
N HIS A 193 7.44 -6.76 -9.15
CA HIS A 193 6.59 -6.23 -10.22
C HIS A 193 6.81 -4.73 -10.35
N ILE A 194 7.17 -4.29 -11.56
CA ILE A 194 7.34 -2.89 -11.92
C ILE A 194 6.25 -2.57 -12.93
N LEU A 195 5.32 -1.71 -12.55
CA LEU A 195 4.04 -1.52 -13.23
C LEU A 195 3.85 -0.06 -13.65
N SER A 196 3.26 0.16 -14.82
CA SER A 196 2.57 1.40 -15.12
C SER A 196 1.26 1.47 -14.32
N GLN A 197 0.72 2.68 -14.20
CA GLN A 197 -0.59 2.90 -13.58
C GLN A 197 -1.69 2.08 -14.27
N GLU A 198 -1.72 2.07 -15.60
CA GLU A 198 -2.67 1.28 -16.39
C GLU A 198 -2.57 -0.22 -16.10
N ALA A 199 -1.35 -0.76 -16.06
CA ALA A 199 -1.12 -2.17 -15.77
C ALA A 199 -1.55 -2.53 -14.33
N ARG A 200 -1.25 -1.65 -13.36
CA ARG A 200 -1.67 -1.85 -11.96
C ARG A 200 -3.19 -1.89 -11.83
N GLN A 201 -3.88 -0.92 -12.45
CA GLN A 201 -5.34 -0.86 -12.41
C GLN A 201 -5.99 -2.09 -13.06
N LYS A 202 -5.48 -2.51 -14.22
CA LYS A 202 -6.05 -3.60 -14.99
C LYS A 202 -5.87 -4.98 -14.33
N TYR A 203 -4.69 -5.25 -13.75
CA TYR A 203 -4.31 -6.60 -13.34
C TYR A 203 -4.18 -6.80 -11.82
N PHE A 204 -3.94 -5.73 -11.06
CA PHE A 204 -3.62 -5.85 -9.62
C PHE A 204 -4.71 -5.33 -8.70
N LEU A 205 -5.48 -4.31 -9.12
CA LEU A 205 -6.59 -3.82 -8.30
C LEU A 205 -7.82 -4.74 -8.34
N ASN A 206 -8.04 -5.44 -9.46
CA ASN A 206 -9.21 -6.29 -9.65
C ASN A 206 -8.98 -7.75 -9.23
N GLN A 207 -7.93 -8.08 -8.48
CA GLN A 207 -7.57 -9.49 -8.16
C GLN A 207 -8.70 -10.27 -7.48
N SER A 208 -9.65 -9.62 -6.82
CA SER A 208 -10.81 -10.25 -6.19
C SER A 208 -11.96 -10.56 -7.16
N GLN A 209 -11.90 -10.13 -8.42
CA GLN A 209 -12.96 -10.32 -9.43
C GLN A 209 -12.69 -11.47 -10.41
N TRP A 210 -11.61 -12.22 -10.23
CA TRP A 210 -11.21 -13.35 -11.09
C TRP A 210 -11.35 -14.67 -10.34
#